data_AF-A0A933N819-F1
#
_entry.id   AF-A0A933N819-F1
#
_cell.length_a   1.000
_cell.length_b   1.000
_cell.length_c   1.000
_cell.angle_alpha   90.00
_cell.angle_beta   90.00
_cell.angle_gamma   90.00
#
_symmetry.space_group_name_H-M   'P 1'
#
loop_
_entity.id
_entity.type
_entity.pdbx_description
1 polymer ?
#
loop_
_entity_poly.entity_id
_entity_poly.type
_entity_poly.pdbx_seq_one_letter_code
_entity_poly.pdbx_strand_id
1 'polypeptide(L)'
;MSNSMSSHPARWLHLRPQVTTGLNGEIAPPASVPPAAPNGATQLDSHFVRQGLSTHVEVHGTEQLEVRFNYAIGQDRGHQKYCVDAYFFIPKNVGVNSTNYTRDQFYSDVTALMRLDAAPLALSDLANPRSPASPLHRLEKGLFQFAEDPRPPSSKRLVVQVKLYAHLFALGVASEVKRLENHSGSVDENIEHSLAFALERIRSALWAFRRVRTAFWPYERLADQSFAEVMRTADEYMSLFVDEQLTRFVEKLEANPENFDGSGLVARLKLGAAGLAREEALHRRKYGYLCLGQSSPIEGEYYTYRASLLKKSIQRALYLDPREVKNDMFVRNAVGALAAALAAIWATALAMQLPALTELSGETKALFFAAAVAAYVAKDRIKAVTNETLIPKLRTHDHTWRLHGESLEAFGLGMLRAKLQESMRFVSVASLPQDIREMRESSRTVRNSEIVAEEVIHYRKTMQAGAEDEDQPLPEGYWVRDIMRLSVRPFLARLDEPLDRVEYFDFGRGRFASAHLPKVYHINMVIKVTREGADGSGQVRLEHLRVVLNKSGVVRVERAAASGPHELPPSAKRSTG
;
A
#
# COMPACT_ATOMS: atom_id res chain seq x y z
N MET A 1 -9.90 -73.18 29.36
CA MET A 1 -9.07 -74.27 28.80
C MET A 1 -8.24 -73.63 27.69
N SER A 2 -7.07 -73.05 28.02
CA SER A 2 -5.71 -73.66 28.00
C SER A 2 -5.24 -73.91 26.55
N ASN A 3 -4.21 -73.26 26.00
CA ASN A 3 -2.80 -73.14 26.44
C ASN A 3 -2.21 -71.79 25.95
N SER A 4 -1.57 -70.96 26.78
CA SER A 4 -0.19 -71.01 27.30
C SER A 4 0.91 -70.78 26.26
N MET A 5 1.55 -69.60 26.29
CA MET A 5 3.01 -69.50 26.17
C MET A 5 3.52 -68.19 26.79
N SER A 6 4.65 -68.32 27.45
CA SER A 6 5.17 -67.52 28.55
C SER A 6 6.03 -66.33 28.14
N SER A 7 6.07 -65.37 29.06
CA SER A 7 6.84 -64.14 29.10
C SER A 7 8.35 -64.35 29.38
N HIS A 8 9.20 -63.47 28.82
CA HIS A 8 10.39 -62.93 29.48
C HIS A 8 10.76 -61.54 28.90
N PRO A 9 11.10 -60.52 29.72
CA PRO A 9 11.26 -59.14 29.26
C PRO A 9 12.72 -58.73 29.08
N ALA A 10 13.01 -57.97 28.02
CA ALA A 10 14.32 -57.41 27.74
C ALA A 10 14.56 -56.10 28.52
N ARG A 11 15.65 -56.10 29.29
CA ARG A 11 16.23 -54.98 30.05
C ARG A 11 16.66 -53.85 29.12
N TRP A 12 16.22 -52.63 29.41
CA TRP A 12 16.82 -51.40 28.87
C TRP A 12 17.90 -50.89 29.83
N LEU A 13 19.13 -50.79 29.31
CA LEU A 13 20.29 -50.28 30.02
C LEU A 13 20.14 -48.78 30.33
N HIS A 14 20.30 -48.44 31.60
CA HIS A 14 20.66 -47.10 32.06
C HIS A 14 22.12 -46.80 31.70
N LEU A 15 22.34 -45.88 30.76
CA LEU A 15 23.64 -45.24 30.55
C LEU A 15 23.64 -43.90 31.29
N ARG A 16 24.38 -43.85 32.41
CA ARG A 16 24.81 -42.60 33.05
C ARG A 16 26.05 -42.08 32.32
N PRO A 17 26.15 -40.78 31.96
CA PRO A 17 27.43 -40.16 31.69
C PRO A 17 28.04 -39.61 32.99
N GLN A 18 29.34 -39.87 33.15
CA GLN A 18 30.18 -39.42 34.23
C GLN A 18 30.36 -37.89 34.22
N VAL A 19 30.38 -37.29 35.40
CA VAL A 19 30.77 -35.90 35.65
C VAL A 19 32.30 -35.85 35.66
N THR A 20 32.90 -35.22 34.66
CA THR A 20 34.29 -34.77 34.69
C THR A 20 34.31 -33.25 34.83
N THR A 21 34.81 -32.80 35.98
CA THR A 21 35.10 -31.40 36.29
C THR A 21 36.32 -30.93 35.51
N GLY A 22 36.10 -30.04 34.54
CA GLY A 22 37.15 -29.30 33.83
C GLY A 22 36.82 -27.81 33.84
N LEU A 23 37.55 -27.05 34.64
CA LEU A 23 37.54 -25.58 34.66
C LEU A 23 38.17 -25.07 33.35
N ASN A 24 37.36 -24.50 32.46
CA ASN A 24 37.79 -23.52 31.47
C ASN A 24 36.63 -22.55 31.23
N GLY A 25 36.84 -21.28 31.62
CA GLY A 25 35.85 -20.23 31.48
C GLY A 25 35.78 -19.75 30.03
N GLU A 26 34.83 -20.29 29.26
CA GLU A 26 34.35 -19.67 28.03
C GLU A 26 33.20 -18.71 28.36
N ILE A 27 33.42 -17.43 28.03
CA ILE A 27 32.44 -16.36 28.15
C ILE A 27 31.33 -16.64 27.13
N ALA A 28 30.12 -16.88 27.61
CA ALA A 28 28.92 -17.02 26.78
C ALA A 28 28.73 -15.76 25.91
N PRO A 29 28.37 -15.91 24.61
CA PRO A 29 28.02 -14.76 23.79
C PRO A 29 26.76 -14.09 24.36
N PRO A 30 26.65 -12.74 24.31
CA PRO A 30 25.46 -12.07 24.81
C PRO A 30 24.24 -12.51 24.02
N ALA A 31 23.17 -12.82 24.76
CA ALA A 31 21.87 -13.21 24.22
C ALA A 31 21.46 -12.25 23.08
N SER A 32 21.15 -12.82 21.92
CA SER A 32 20.54 -12.11 20.80
C SER A 32 19.26 -11.44 21.30
N VAL A 33 19.27 -10.11 21.32
CA VAL A 33 18.07 -9.30 21.54
C VAL A 33 17.07 -9.69 20.44
N PRO A 34 15.86 -10.18 20.77
CA PRO A 34 14.87 -10.51 19.75
C PRO A 34 14.54 -9.23 18.95
N PRO A 35 14.34 -9.32 17.62
CA PRO A 35 13.95 -8.17 16.83
C PRO A 35 12.64 -7.61 17.41
N ALA A 36 12.68 -6.34 17.81
CA ALA A 36 11.51 -5.63 18.30
C ALA A 36 10.39 -5.75 17.27
N ALA A 37 9.21 -6.19 17.72
CA ALA A 37 8.01 -6.18 16.91
C ALA A 37 7.80 -4.78 16.31
N PRO A 38 7.33 -4.65 15.05
CA PRO A 38 7.06 -3.36 14.44
C PRO A 38 5.84 -2.71 15.12
N ASN A 39 6.08 -2.05 16.24
CA ASN A 39 5.12 -1.14 16.88
C ASN A 39 5.12 0.16 16.11
N GLY A 40 4.11 0.35 15.26
CA GLY A 40 3.97 1.57 14.46
C GLY A 40 2.63 1.69 13.73
N ALA A 41 1.54 1.15 14.28
CA ALA A 41 0.20 1.48 13.80
C ALA A 41 -0.20 2.83 14.42
N THR A 42 -0.12 3.89 13.62
CA THR A 42 -0.41 5.26 14.07
C THR A 42 -1.91 5.42 14.34
N GLN A 43 -2.24 6.05 15.46
CA GLN A 43 -3.61 6.31 15.93
C GLN A 43 -4.44 7.06 14.87
N LEU A 44 -5.65 6.57 14.63
CA LEU A 44 -6.67 7.21 13.78
C LEU A 44 -7.33 8.34 14.58
N ASP A 45 -7.08 9.59 14.19
CA ASP A 45 -8.03 10.65 14.46
C ASP A 45 -9.15 10.56 13.41
N SER A 46 -10.33 10.13 13.87
CA SER A 46 -11.53 9.89 13.06
C SER A 46 -12.03 11.13 12.31
N HIS A 47 -11.62 12.33 12.74
CA HIS A 47 -11.95 13.59 12.09
C HIS A 47 -11.20 13.79 10.76
N PHE A 48 -9.93 13.37 10.65
CA PHE A 48 -9.09 13.63 9.48
C PHE A 48 -9.30 12.65 8.32
N VAL A 49 -9.87 11.48 8.58
CA VAL A 49 -10.27 10.53 7.52
C VAL A 49 -11.37 11.13 6.64
N ARG A 50 -12.22 12.00 7.20
CA ARG A 50 -13.34 12.61 6.46
C ARG A 50 -12.92 13.66 5.42
N GLN A 51 -11.75 14.28 5.54
CA GLN A 51 -11.31 15.39 4.67
C GLN A 51 -10.40 14.99 3.50
N GLY A 52 -10.04 13.71 3.34
CA GLY A 52 -9.31 13.23 2.15
C GLY A 52 -7.86 13.70 2.00
N LEU A 53 -7.20 14.07 3.11
CA LEU A 53 -5.80 14.54 3.12
C LEU A 53 -4.94 13.83 4.18
N SER A 54 -5.33 12.62 4.61
CA SER A 54 -4.54 11.86 5.58
C SER A 54 -3.37 11.16 4.89
N THR A 55 -2.16 11.34 5.42
CA THR A 55 -0.97 10.55 5.07
C THR A 55 -0.76 9.50 6.16
N HIS A 56 -0.63 8.24 5.76
CA HIS A 56 -0.24 7.16 6.66
C HIS A 56 1.10 6.58 6.20
N VAL A 57 2.03 6.38 7.14
CA VAL A 57 3.33 5.77 6.81
C VAL A 57 3.58 4.57 7.71
N GLU A 58 3.97 3.46 7.08
CA GLU A 58 4.33 2.21 7.73
C GLU A 58 5.63 1.68 7.15
N VAL A 59 6.39 0.97 7.98
CA VAL A 59 7.49 0.13 7.52
C VAL A 59 6.91 -1.23 7.14
N HIS A 60 7.11 -1.65 5.89
CA HIS A 60 6.68 -2.96 5.41
C HIS A 60 7.90 -3.89 5.33
N GLY A 61 8.03 -4.81 6.29
CA GLY A 61 9.25 -5.60 6.47
C GLY A 61 10.39 -4.73 7.02
N THR A 62 11.60 -4.90 6.48
CA THR A 62 12.78 -4.09 6.87
C THR A 62 13.28 -3.16 5.77
N GLU A 63 12.83 -3.34 4.52
CA GLU A 63 13.41 -2.68 3.34
C GLU A 63 12.41 -1.89 2.50
N GLN A 64 11.14 -1.78 2.95
CA GLN A 64 10.14 -1.00 2.24
C GLN A 64 9.47 0.02 3.15
N LEU A 65 9.35 1.24 2.64
CA LEU A 65 8.57 2.31 3.23
C LEU A 65 7.23 2.39 2.48
N GLU A 66 6.12 2.13 3.16
CA GLU A 66 4.78 2.26 2.60
C GLU A 66 4.15 3.58 3.03
N VAL A 67 3.78 4.41 2.05
CA VAL A 67 3.07 5.67 2.22
C VAL A 67 1.69 5.53 1.59
N ARG A 68 0.63 5.82 2.35
CA ARG A 68 -0.76 5.74 1.90
C ARG A 68 -1.40 7.13 1.91
N PHE A 69 -2.08 7.45 0.82
CA PHE A 69 -2.92 8.63 0.66
C PHE A 69 -4.37 8.18 0.44
N ASN A 70 -5.34 8.88 1.01
CA ASN A 70 -6.76 8.60 0.77
C ASN A 70 -7.41 9.81 0.12
N TYR A 71 -7.84 9.67 -1.12
CA TYR A 71 -8.54 10.70 -1.87
C TYR A 71 -10.05 10.46 -1.78
N ALA A 72 -10.81 11.41 -1.23
CA ALA A 72 -12.26 11.31 -1.18
C ALA A 72 -12.86 11.48 -2.59
N ILE A 73 -13.89 10.68 -2.90
CA ILE A 73 -14.61 10.75 -4.17
C ILE A 73 -16.07 11.06 -3.88
N GLY A 74 -16.71 11.89 -4.72
CA GLY A 74 -18.14 12.15 -4.67
C GLY A 74 -18.63 13.11 -3.59
N GLN A 75 -17.74 13.65 -2.73
CA GLN A 75 -18.12 14.67 -1.73
C GLN A 75 -18.48 16.02 -2.35
N ASP A 76 -17.89 16.34 -3.52
CA ASP A 76 -18.06 17.63 -4.19
C ASP A 76 -18.54 17.42 -5.62
N ARG A 77 -19.26 18.40 -6.16
CA ARG A 77 -19.62 18.43 -7.59
C ARG A 77 -18.40 18.78 -8.45
N GLY A 78 -18.31 18.15 -9.62
CA GLY A 78 -17.25 18.41 -10.61
C GLY A 78 -15.94 17.68 -10.35
N HIS A 79 -14.92 18.00 -11.15
CA HIS A 79 -13.61 17.37 -11.07
C HIS A 79 -12.80 17.86 -9.87
N GLN A 80 -12.27 16.90 -9.12
CA GLN A 80 -11.36 17.12 -7.99
C GLN A 80 -9.93 16.84 -8.44
N LYS A 81 -8.99 17.69 -8.02
CA LYS A 81 -7.57 17.52 -8.30
C LYS A 81 -6.79 17.36 -7.01
N TYR A 82 -6.08 16.24 -6.91
CA TYR A 82 -5.17 15.94 -5.82
C TYR A 82 -3.73 15.99 -6.34
N CYS A 83 -2.84 16.65 -5.60
CA CYS A 83 -1.40 16.72 -5.88
C CYS A 83 -0.62 16.28 -4.65
N VAL A 84 0.24 15.28 -4.82
CA VAL A 84 1.20 14.83 -3.80
C VAL A 84 2.59 15.17 -4.30
N ASP A 85 3.30 15.99 -3.54
CA ASP A 85 4.70 16.34 -3.75
C ASP A 85 5.53 15.79 -2.59
N ALA A 86 6.32 14.74 -2.83
CA ALA A 86 7.21 14.13 -1.85
C ALA A 86 8.67 14.50 -2.16
N TYR A 87 9.32 15.16 -1.20
CA TYR A 87 10.71 15.57 -1.26
C TYR A 87 11.55 14.70 -0.33
N PHE A 88 12.43 13.87 -0.89
CA PHE A 88 13.36 13.04 -0.15
C PHE A 88 14.70 13.75 -0.07
N PHE A 89 15.07 14.16 1.14
CA PHE A 89 16.34 14.79 1.47
C PHE A 89 17.32 13.72 1.93
N ILE A 90 18.30 13.44 1.08
CA ILE A 90 19.23 12.34 1.23
C ILE A 90 20.61 12.91 1.58
N PRO A 91 21.16 12.58 2.76
CA PRO A 91 22.53 12.97 3.11
C PRO A 91 23.55 12.42 2.12
N LYS A 92 24.56 13.20 1.74
CA LYS A 92 25.62 12.77 0.80
C LYS A 92 26.33 11.47 1.19
N ASN A 93 26.47 11.19 2.49
CA ASN A 93 27.10 9.96 2.99
C ASN A 93 26.25 8.70 2.79
N VAL A 94 24.96 8.82 2.43
CA VAL A 94 24.14 7.69 1.93
C VAL A 94 24.56 7.30 0.50
N GLY A 95 25.14 8.26 -0.23
CA GLY A 95 25.77 8.01 -1.53
C GLY A 95 24.79 7.86 -2.70
N VAL A 96 23.51 8.20 -2.56
CA VAL A 96 22.51 8.20 -3.64
C VAL A 96 22.46 9.58 -4.30
N ASN A 97 22.55 9.63 -5.63
CA ASN A 97 22.50 10.89 -6.40
C ASN A 97 21.99 10.65 -7.83
N SER A 98 21.84 11.74 -8.60
CA SER A 98 21.30 11.71 -9.97
C SER A 98 22.11 10.89 -10.98
N THR A 99 23.41 10.63 -10.71
CA THR A 99 24.26 9.85 -11.63
C THR A 99 24.21 8.35 -11.37
N ASN A 100 23.86 7.94 -10.15
CA ASN A 100 23.90 6.55 -9.72
C ASN A 100 22.55 5.97 -9.27
N TYR A 101 21.51 6.81 -9.24
CA TYR A 101 20.14 6.42 -9.01
C TYR A 101 19.22 7.14 -10.00
N THR A 102 18.97 6.50 -11.13
CA THR A 102 18.23 7.11 -12.23
C THR A 102 16.72 7.13 -11.96
N ARG A 103 15.99 7.94 -12.71
CA ARG A 103 14.52 7.96 -12.69
C ARG A 103 13.92 6.56 -12.91
N ASP A 104 14.45 5.80 -13.86
CA ASP A 104 13.90 4.48 -14.19
C ASP A 104 14.18 3.46 -13.08
N GLN A 105 15.32 3.58 -12.38
CA GLN A 105 15.61 2.82 -11.16
C GLN A 105 14.64 3.20 -10.03
N PHE A 106 14.38 4.49 -9.83
CA PHE A 106 13.38 4.95 -8.86
C PHE A 106 12.00 4.32 -9.12
N TYR A 107 11.50 4.36 -10.36
CA TYR A 107 10.21 3.75 -10.69
C TYR A 107 10.23 2.21 -10.56
N SER A 108 11.37 1.55 -10.73
CA SER A 108 11.49 0.10 -10.47
C SER A 108 11.45 -0.25 -8.98
N ASP A 109 11.89 0.67 -8.12
CA ASP A 109 11.86 0.54 -6.67
C ASP A 109 10.55 1.00 -6.03
N VAL A 110 9.70 1.70 -6.80
CA VAL A 110 8.39 2.16 -6.37
C VAL A 110 7.31 1.21 -6.86
N THR A 111 6.60 0.57 -5.93
CA THR A 111 5.33 -0.10 -6.23
C THR A 111 4.18 0.84 -5.92
N ALA A 112 3.48 1.30 -6.96
CA ALA A 112 2.26 2.09 -6.84
C ALA A 112 1.03 1.18 -6.95
N LEU A 113 0.16 1.20 -5.94
CA LEU A 113 -1.09 0.45 -5.91
C LEU A 113 -2.24 1.41 -5.62
N MET A 114 -3.28 1.37 -6.44
CA MET A 114 -4.50 2.12 -6.19
C MET A 114 -5.64 1.16 -5.89
N ARG A 115 -6.49 1.57 -4.94
CA ARG A 115 -7.60 0.75 -4.47
C ARG A 115 -8.78 1.64 -4.14
N LEU A 116 -9.97 1.22 -4.52
CA LEU A 116 -11.21 1.73 -3.96
C LEU A 116 -11.37 1.25 -2.51
N ASP A 117 -11.72 2.15 -1.60
CA ASP A 117 -12.14 1.77 -0.27
C ASP A 117 -13.54 2.31 -0.01
N ALA A 118 -14.27 1.65 0.87
CA ALA A 118 -15.61 2.06 1.28
C ALA A 118 -15.56 2.60 2.71
N ALA A 119 -16.44 3.55 3.03
CA ALA A 119 -16.63 4.02 4.40
C ALA A 119 -16.93 2.83 5.33
N PRO A 120 -16.30 2.75 6.52
CA PRO A 120 -16.61 1.72 7.49
C PRO A 120 -18.11 1.72 7.83
N LEU A 121 -18.71 0.54 7.88
CA LEU A 121 -20.11 0.34 8.23
C LEU A 121 -20.20 -0.44 9.55
N ALA A 122 -21.09 -0.06 10.46
CA ALA A 122 -21.30 -0.81 11.69
C ALA A 122 -21.80 -2.23 11.35
N LEU A 123 -21.38 -3.25 12.12
CA LEU A 123 -21.75 -4.64 11.84
C LEU A 123 -23.27 -4.86 11.86
N SER A 124 -24.01 -4.11 12.69
CA SER A 124 -25.48 -4.10 12.72
C SER A 124 -26.09 -3.62 11.40
N ASP A 125 -25.56 -2.54 10.84
CA ASP A 125 -26.02 -1.98 9.56
C ASP A 125 -25.60 -2.84 8.39
N LEU A 126 -24.39 -3.43 8.47
CA LEU A 126 -23.89 -4.39 7.49
C LEU A 126 -24.79 -5.63 7.44
N ALA A 127 -25.24 -6.13 8.60
CA ALA A 127 -26.16 -7.26 8.72
C ALA A 127 -27.60 -6.94 8.28
N ASN A 128 -27.94 -5.67 8.05
CA ASN A 128 -29.29 -5.25 7.68
C ASN A 128 -29.46 -5.19 6.14
N PRO A 129 -30.21 -6.13 5.52
CA PRO A 129 -30.39 -6.14 4.06
C PRO A 129 -31.29 -5.01 3.53
N ARG A 130 -32.03 -4.33 4.40
CA ARG A 130 -32.82 -3.16 4.02
C ARG A 130 -31.98 -1.88 3.90
N SER A 131 -30.76 -1.88 4.43
CA SER A 131 -29.85 -0.75 4.35
C SER A 131 -29.23 -0.67 2.95
N PRO A 132 -29.45 0.41 2.17
CA PRO A 132 -28.83 0.57 0.85
C PRO A 132 -27.30 0.62 0.89
N ALA A 133 -26.73 0.98 2.05
CA ALA A 133 -25.29 1.00 2.28
C ALA A 133 -24.71 -0.41 2.50
N SER A 134 -25.53 -1.39 2.89
CA SER A 134 -25.09 -2.78 3.01
C SER A 134 -25.02 -3.45 1.64
N PRO A 135 -23.92 -4.11 1.28
CA PRO A 135 -23.85 -4.94 0.07
C PRO A 135 -24.90 -6.06 0.04
N LEU A 136 -25.45 -6.47 1.20
CA LEU A 136 -26.55 -7.45 1.25
C LEU A 136 -27.78 -6.94 0.50
N HIS A 137 -28.05 -5.65 0.51
CA HIS A 137 -29.19 -5.07 -0.20
C HIS A 137 -29.13 -5.38 -1.70
N ARG A 138 -27.94 -5.24 -2.29
CA ARG A 138 -27.71 -5.55 -3.71
C ARG A 138 -27.74 -7.06 -3.98
N LEU A 139 -27.20 -7.86 -3.06
CA LEU A 139 -27.23 -9.31 -3.16
C LEU A 139 -28.66 -9.87 -3.06
N GLU A 140 -29.50 -9.36 -2.16
CA GLU A 140 -30.91 -9.75 -2.06
C GLU A 140 -31.70 -9.31 -3.30
N LYS A 141 -31.48 -8.10 -3.80
CA LYS A 141 -32.08 -7.67 -5.07
C LYS A 141 -31.69 -8.60 -6.23
N GLY A 142 -30.42 -8.99 -6.30
CA GLY A 142 -29.95 -9.98 -7.26
C GLY A 142 -30.66 -11.33 -7.08
N LEU A 143 -30.83 -11.79 -5.84
CA LEU A 143 -31.54 -13.02 -5.54
C LEU A 143 -32.99 -12.99 -6.02
N PHE A 144 -33.71 -11.89 -5.79
CA PHE A 144 -35.08 -11.73 -6.30
C PHE A 144 -35.14 -11.82 -7.83
N GLN A 145 -34.19 -11.21 -8.55
CA GLN A 145 -34.09 -11.34 -10.01
C GLN A 145 -33.84 -12.79 -10.44
N PHE A 146 -32.99 -13.54 -9.73
CA PHE A 146 -32.79 -14.96 -9.99
C PHE A 146 -34.03 -15.82 -9.73
N ALA A 147 -34.89 -15.41 -8.80
CA ALA A 147 -36.11 -16.13 -8.45
C ALA A 147 -37.27 -15.84 -9.41
N GLU A 148 -37.40 -14.59 -9.89
CA GLU A 148 -38.57 -14.13 -10.65
C GLU A 148 -38.33 -14.11 -12.16
N ASP A 149 -37.10 -13.84 -12.62
CA ASP A 149 -36.83 -13.69 -14.05
C ASP A 149 -36.52 -15.04 -14.71
N PRO A 150 -37.19 -15.42 -15.82
CA PRO A 150 -36.88 -16.63 -16.57
C PRO A 150 -35.46 -16.66 -17.16
N ARG A 151 -34.81 -15.50 -17.26
CA ARG A 151 -33.43 -15.32 -17.75
C ARG A 151 -32.74 -14.27 -16.87
N PRO A 152 -32.23 -14.67 -15.71
CA PRO A 152 -31.64 -13.72 -14.78
C PRO A 152 -30.35 -13.10 -15.33
N PRO A 153 -30.01 -11.88 -14.90
CA PRO A 153 -28.78 -11.22 -15.31
C PRO A 153 -27.53 -11.98 -14.82
N SER A 154 -26.38 -11.76 -15.46
CA SER A 154 -25.13 -12.42 -15.06
C SER A 154 -24.76 -12.10 -13.61
N SER A 155 -24.50 -13.16 -12.84
CA SER A 155 -24.06 -13.10 -11.45
C SER A 155 -22.64 -12.53 -11.28
N LYS A 156 -21.85 -12.39 -12.36
CA LYS A 156 -20.51 -11.75 -12.32
C LYS A 156 -20.55 -10.36 -11.69
N ARG A 157 -21.63 -9.60 -11.90
CA ARG A 157 -21.81 -8.27 -11.31
C ARG A 157 -21.94 -8.32 -9.78
N LEU A 158 -22.45 -9.43 -9.24
CA LEU A 158 -22.64 -9.63 -7.80
C LEU A 158 -21.33 -10.02 -7.08
N VAL A 159 -20.32 -10.54 -7.80
CA VAL A 159 -19.01 -10.92 -7.24
C VAL A 159 -18.39 -9.78 -6.43
N VAL A 160 -18.50 -8.55 -6.93
CA VAL A 160 -17.98 -7.36 -6.26
C VAL A 160 -18.70 -7.10 -4.93
N GLN A 161 -20.01 -7.29 -4.87
CA GLN A 161 -20.80 -7.10 -3.66
C GLN A 161 -20.44 -8.11 -2.57
N VAL A 162 -20.15 -9.36 -2.95
CA VAL A 162 -19.67 -10.40 -2.03
C VAL A 162 -18.33 -10.02 -1.40
N LYS A 163 -17.39 -9.56 -2.23
CA LYS A 163 -16.06 -9.16 -1.76
C LYS A 163 -16.11 -7.89 -0.92
N LEU A 164 -16.94 -6.93 -1.30
CA LEU A 164 -17.19 -5.71 -0.54
C LEU A 164 -17.77 -6.05 0.84
N TYR A 165 -18.75 -6.95 0.91
CA TYR A 165 -19.31 -7.42 2.18
C TYR A 165 -18.23 -8.00 3.09
N ALA A 166 -17.43 -8.94 2.58
CA ALA A 166 -16.38 -9.59 3.36
C ALA A 166 -15.30 -8.60 3.82
N HIS A 167 -14.97 -7.59 3.00
CA HIS A 167 -14.05 -6.53 3.37
C HIS A 167 -14.63 -5.61 4.47
N LEU A 168 -15.88 -5.13 4.32
CA LEU A 168 -16.56 -4.32 5.32
C LEU A 168 -16.75 -5.08 6.65
N PHE A 169 -17.04 -6.37 6.58
CA PHE A 169 -17.12 -7.25 7.74
C PHE A 169 -15.78 -7.28 8.49
N ALA A 170 -14.67 -7.49 7.79
CA ALA A 170 -13.34 -7.50 8.40
C ALA A 170 -13.00 -6.15 9.07
N LEU A 171 -13.34 -5.02 8.43
CA LEU A 171 -13.19 -3.69 9.06
C LEU A 171 -14.05 -3.54 10.31
N GLY A 172 -15.30 -4.01 10.26
CA GLY A 172 -16.23 -3.98 11.39
C GLY A 172 -15.73 -4.80 12.57
N VAL A 173 -15.30 -6.05 12.36
CA VAL A 173 -14.74 -6.93 13.40
C VAL A 173 -13.49 -6.30 14.03
N ALA A 174 -12.57 -5.80 13.22
CA ALA A 174 -11.36 -5.13 13.74
C ALA A 174 -11.72 -3.89 14.59
N SER A 175 -12.75 -3.14 14.20
CA SER A 175 -13.25 -2.01 14.98
C SER A 175 -13.92 -2.43 16.29
N GLU A 176 -14.65 -3.55 16.33
CA GLU A 176 -15.20 -4.10 17.58
C GLU A 176 -14.07 -4.46 18.55
N VAL A 177 -13.10 -5.25 18.09
CA VAL A 177 -11.96 -5.68 18.92
C VAL A 177 -11.18 -4.48 19.43
N LYS A 178 -10.88 -3.50 18.59
CA LYS A 178 -10.20 -2.27 19.01
C LYS A 178 -10.99 -1.49 20.07
N ARG A 179 -12.32 -1.46 19.98
CA ARG A 179 -13.15 -0.84 21.03
C ARG A 179 -13.02 -1.60 22.34
N LEU A 180 -13.06 -2.94 22.32
CA LEU A 180 -12.87 -3.76 23.53
C LEU A 180 -11.50 -3.52 24.16
N GLU A 181 -10.44 -3.45 23.35
CA GLU A 181 -9.09 -3.15 23.81
C GLU A 181 -9.00 -1.77 24.48
N ASN A 182 -9.62 -0.74 23.89
CA ASN A 182 -9.62 0.60 24.46
C ASN A 182 -10.39 0.70 25.79
N HIS A 183 -11.42 -0.14 25.99
CA HIS A 183 -12.18 -0.20 27.25
C HIS A 183 -11.48 -1.04 28.33
N SER A 184 -10.45 -1.82 27.96
CA SER A 184 -9.73 -2.69 28.90
C SER A 184 -8.83 -1.93 29.89
N GLY A 185 -8.64 -0.61 29.72
CA GLY A 185 -7.88 0.24 30.65
C GLY A 185 -8.61 0.59 31.95
N SER A 186 -9.92 0.35 32.02
CA SER A 186 -10.73 0.46 33.24
C SER A 186 -11.50 -0.85 33.41
N VAL A 187 -10.85 -1.82 34.05
CA VAL A 187 -11.41 -3.16 34.28
C VAL A 187 -12.63 -3.03 35.18
N ASP A 188 -13.82 -3.11 34.58
CA ASP A 188 -15.12 -3.07 35.26
C ASP A 188 -16.07 -4.09 34.60
N GLU A 189 -17.12 -4.54 35.28
CA GLU A 189 -18.12 -5.54 34.81
C GLU A 189 -18.75 -5.20 33.43
N ASN A 190 -18.58 -3.97 32.99
CA ASN A 190 -18.98 -3.44 31.70
C ASN A 190 -18.23 -4.09 30.51
N ILE A 191 -17.02 -4.63 30.68
CA ILE A 191 -16.27 -5.25 29.58
C ILE A 191 -16.85 -6.61 29.16
N GLU A 192 -17.37 -7.40 30.09
CA GLU A 192 -18.01 -8.69 29.77
C GLU A 192 -19.27 -8.47 28.92
N HIS A 193 -20.10 -7.50 29.30
CA HIS A 193 -21.25 -7.08 28.52
C HIS A 193 -20.84 -6.55 27.15
N SER A 194 -19.81 -5.70 27.10
CA SER A 194 -19.28 -5.16 25.84
C SER A 194 -18.78 -6.26 24.90
N LEU A 195 -18.08 -7.27 25.43
CA LEU A 195 -17.65 -8.45 24.69
C LEU A 195 -18.86 -9.23 24.18
N ALA A 196 -19.84 -9.55 25.03
CA ALA A 196 -21.03 -10.28 24.63
C ALA A 196 -21.77 -9.59 23.47
N PHE A 197 -21.95 -8.27 23.56
CA PHE A 197 -22.57 -7.49 22.48
C PHE A 197 -21.73 -7.46 21.20
N ALA A 198 -20.40 -7.36 21.31
CA ALA A 198 -19.50 -7.42 20.16
C ALA A 198 -19.59 -8.78 19.46
N LEU A 199 -19.52 -9.88 20.23
CA LEU A 199 -19.63 -11.25 19.70
C LEU A 199 -20.98 -11.47 19.00
N GLU A 200 -22.08 -10.94 19.56
CA GLU A 200 -23.40 -11.05 18.95
C GLU A 200 -23.51 -10.25 17.64
N ARG A 201 -22.93 -9.04 17.56
CA ARG A 201 -22.88 -8.27 16.31
C ARG A 201 -22.05 -8.98 15.24
N ILE A 202 -20.92 -9.58 15.61
CA ILE A 202 -20.09 -10.39 14.71
C ILE A 202 -20.86 -11.61 14.20
N ARG A 203 -21.50 -12.34 15.13
CA ARG A 203 -22.35 -13.50 14.80
C ARG A 203 -23.47 -13.09 13.85
N SER A 204 -24.26 -12.09 14.19
CA SER A 204 -25.35 -11.58 13.35
C SER A 204 -24.91 -11.24 11.92
N ALA A 205 -23.76 -10.58 11.76
CA ALA A 205 -23.22 -10.26 10.44
C ALA A 205 -22.74 -11.50 9.65
N LEU A 206 -22.13 -12.50 10.29
CA LEU A 206 -21.81 -13.77 9.63
C LEU A 206 -23.07 -14.49 9.15
N TRP A 207 -24.08 -14.57 10.01
CA TRP A 207 -25.34 -15.25 9.71
C TRP A 207 -26.13 -14.55 8.60
N ALA A 208 -26.14 -13.21 8.56
CA ALA A 208 -26.79 -12.45 7.50
C ALA A 208 -26.23 -12.80 6.12
N PHE A 209 -24.90 -12.85 5.98
CA PHE A 209 -24.25 -13.29 4.75
C PHE A 209 -24.55 -14.75 4.40
N ARG A 210 -24.42 -15.65 5.38
CA ARG A 210 -24.63 -17.09 5.19
C ARG A 210 -26.08 -17.39 4.78
N ARG A 211 -27.06 -16.64 5.30
CA ARG A 211 -28.46 -16.72 4.86
C ARG A 211 -28.63 -16.41 3.39
N VAL A 212 -28.04 -15.30 2.91
CA VAL A 212 -28.07 -14.94 1.48
C VAL A 212 -27.38 -16.01 0.65
N ARG A 213 -26.21 -16.51 1.08
CA ARG A 213 -25.53 -17.63 0.40
C ARG A 213 -26.40 -18.87 0.29
N THR A 214 -27.04 -19.28 1.39
CA THR A 214 -27.94 -20.43 1.39
C THR A 214 -29.14 -20.20 0.48
N ALA A 215 -29.67 -18.98 0.43
CA ALA A 215 -30.79 -18.66 -0.46
C ALA A 215 -30.39 -18.69 -1.95
N PHE A 216 -29.12 -18.41 -2.28
CA PHE A 216 -28.58 -18.58 -3.64
C PHE A 216 -28.32 -20.04 -4.04
N TRP A 217 -28.29 -20.99 -3.08
CA TRP A 217 -27.96 -22.40 -3.34
C TRP A 217 -28.78 -23.05 -4.46
N PRO A 218 -30.13 -22.88 -4.55
CA PRO A 218 -30.92 -23.46 -5.64
C PRO A 218 -30.51 -22.95 -7.03
N TYR A 219 -29.92 -21.75 -7.10
CA TYR A 219 -29.53 -21.07 -8.32
C TYR A 219 -28.05 -21.25 -8.68
N GLU A 220 -27.28 -22.04 -7.91
CA GLU A 220 -25.83 -22.20 -8.10
C GLU A 220 -25.47 -22.69 -9.51
N ARG A 221 -26.31 -23.52 -10.12
CA ARG A 221 -26.13 -24.02 -11.51
C ARG A 221 -26.44 -22.99 -12.59
N LEU A 222 -27.24 -21.97 -12.27
CA LEU A 222 -27.59 -20.86 -13.17
C LEU A 222 -26.60 -19.70 -13.03
N ALA A 223 -26.02 -19.56 -11.85
CA ALA A 223 -24.99 -18.57 -11.58
C ALA A 223 -23.66 -18.93 -12.27
N ASP A 224 -22.85 -17.91 -12.52
CA ASP A 224 -21.49 -18.07 -12.97
C ASP A 224 -20.68 -18.79 -11.88
N GLN A 225 -19.87 -19.78 -12.27
CA GLN A 225 -19.03 -20.54 -11.32
C GLN A 225 -18.18 -19.62 -10.42
N SER A 226 -17.63 -18.55 -10.98
CA SER A 226 -16.85 -17.55 -10.24
C SER A 226 -17.62 -16.89 -9.08
N PHE A 227 -18.94 -16.76 -9.17
CA PHE A 227 -19.77 -16.18 -8.10
C PHE A 227 -19.89 -17.15 -6.92
N ALA A 228 -20.20 -18.42 -7.19
CA ALA A 228 -20.29 -19.46 -6.16
C ALA A 228 -18.96 -19.66 -5.42
N GLU A 229 -17.84 -19.68 -6.16
CA GLU A 229 -16.49 -19.78 -5.60
C GLU A 229 -16.16 -18.59 -4.69
N VAL A 230 -16.50 -17.37 -5.11
CA VAL A 230 -16.27 -16.16 -4.31
C VAL A 230 -17.14 -16.13 -3.05
N MET A 231 -18.39 -16.62 -3.10
CA MET A 231 -19.24 -16.77 -1.91
C MET A 231 -18.63 -17.71 -0.87
N ARG A 232 -18.04 -18.83 -1.31
CA ARG A 232 -17.32 -19.77 -0.42
C ARG A 232 -16.03 -19.15 0.12
N THR A 233 -15.25 -18.50 -0.76
CA THR A 233 -14.00 -17.80 -0.40
C THR A 233 -14.25 -16.71 0.65
N ALA A 234 -15.32 -15.94 0.50
CA ALA A 234 -15.70 -14.88 1.42
C ALA A 234 -16.10 -15.42 2.79
N ASP A 235 -16.91 -16.46 2.85
CA ASP A 235 -17.30 -17.10 4.12
C ASP A 235 -16.08 -17.69 4.86
N GLU A 236 -15.21 -18.41 4.14
CA GLU A 236 -13.98 -18.96 4.69
C GLU A 236 -13.06 -17.84 5.22
N TYR A 237 -12.85 -16.77 4.45
CA TYR A 237 -12.05 -15.62 4.86
C TYR A 237 -12.62 -14.95 6.11
N MET A 238 -13.92 -14.66 6.15
CA MET A 238 -14.55 -13.99 7.29
C MET A 238 -14.45 -14.84 8.55
N SER A 239 -14.63 -16.15 8.44
CA SER A 239 -14.49 -17.09 9.56
C SER A 239 -13.06 -17.10 10.13
N LEU A 240 -12.04 -17.18 9.26
CA LEU A 240 -10.64 -17.12 9.67
C LEU A 240 -10.27 -15.77 10.28
N PHE A 241 -10.80 -14.68 9.73
CA PHE A 241 -10.53 -13.34 10.23
C PHE A 241 -11.08 -13.13 11.64
N VAL A 242 -12.28 -13.65 11.94
CA VAL A 242 -12.83 -13.63 13.31
C VAL A 242 -11.89 -14.36 14.27
N ASP A 243 -11.42 -15.54 13.89
CA ASP A 243 -10.49 -16.34 14.71
C ASP A 243 -9.19 -15.59 15.01
N GLU A 244 -8.62 -14.95 13.98
CA GLU A 244 -7.43 -14.10 14.11
C GLU A 244 -7.65 -12.92 15.07
N GLN A 245 -8.78 -12.20 14.94
CA GLN A 245 -9.06 -11.03 15.79
C GLN A 245 -9.36 -11.42 17.24
N LEU A 246 -10.09 -12.51 17.47
CA LEU A 246 -10.36 -13.01 18.82
C LEU A 246 -9.08 -13.50 19.51
N THR A 247 -8.19 -14.15 18.76
CA THR A 247 -6.88 -14.59 19.29
C THR A 247 -6.05 -13.39 19.74
N ARG A 248 -5.91 -12.36 18.89
CA ARG A 248 -5.18 -11.13 19.23
C ARG A 248 -5.75 -10.40 20.46
N PHE A 249 -7.08 -10.38 20.57
CA PHE A 249 -7.75 -9.82 21.75
C PHE A 249 -7.36 -10.57 23.03
N VAL A 250 -7.46 -11.90 23.02
CA VAL A 250 -7.10 -12.73 24.17
C VAL A 250 -5.61 -12.60 24.51
N GLU A 251 -4.71 -12.62 23.52
CA GLU A 251 -3.27 -12.44 23.73
C GLU A 251 -2.96 -11.10 24.41
N LYS A 252 -3.61 -10.00 23.98
CA LYS A 252 -3.45 -8.69 24.62
C LYS A 252 -3.98 -8.65 26.05
N LEU A 253 -5.11 -9.31 26.31
CA LEU A 253 -5.63 -9.43 27.67
C LEU A 253 -4.66 -10.18 28.59
N GLU A 254 -4.08 -11.28 28.09
CA GLU A 254 -3.12 -12.11 28.83
C GLU A 254 -1.74 -11.44 28.98
N ALA A 255 -1.37 -10.56 28.06
CA ALA A 255 -0.09 -9.85 28.10
C ALA A 255 0.01 -8.78 29.19
N ASN A 256 -1.11 -8.31 29.76
CA ASN A 256 -1.11 -7.32 30.83
C ASN A 256 -1.29 -7.99 32.21
N PRO A 257 -0.24 -8.06 33.06
CA PRO A 257 -0.32 -8.67 34.39
C PRO A 257 -1.38 -8.04 35.31
N GLU A 258 -1.69 -6.76 35.13
CA GLU A 258 -2.67 -6.03 35.93
C GLU A 258 -4.10 -6.56 35.75
N ASN A 259 -4.38 -7.26 34.64
CA ASN A 259 -5.68 -7.89 34.40
C ASN A 259 -5.92 -9.13 35.28
N PHE A 260 -4.88 -9.68 35.92
CA PHE A 260 -4.96 -10.86 36.78
C PHE A 260 -5.15 -10.46 38.26
N ASP A 261 -6.33 -9.93 38.56
CA ASP A 261 -6.73 -9.43 39.89
C ASP A 261 -7.32 -10.51 40.83
N GLY A 262 -7.43 -11.76 40.36
CA GLY A 262 -8.06 -12.87 41.09
C GLY A 262 -9.59 -12.98 40.94
N SER A 263 -10.25 -12.04 40.23
CA SER A 263 -11.69 -12.08 39.96
C SER A 263 -12.11 -13.15 38.96
N GLY A 264 -11.15 -13.72 38.20
CA GLY A 264 -11.40 -14.65 37.11
C GLY A 264 -11.92 -14.00 35.82
N LEU A 265 -11.90 -12.66 35.72
CA LEU A 265 -12.39 -11.92 34.54
C LEU A 265 -11.73 -12.38 33.24
N VAL A 266 -10.39 -12.43 33.19
CA VAL A 266 -9.64 -12.87 31.99
C VAL A 266 -10.09 -14.24 31.53
N ALA A 267 -10.34 -15.17 32.45
CA ALA A 267 -10.83 -16.50 32.14
C ALA A 267 -12.26 -16.47 31.56
N ARG A 268 -13.16 -15.64 32.11
CA ARG A 268 -14.52 -15.47 31.58
C ARG A 268 -14.52 -14.85 30.17
N LEU A 269 -13.72 -13.80 29.96
CA LEU A 269 -13.57 -13.17 28.64
C LEU A 269 -13.00 -14.14 27.61
N LYS A 270 -11.97 -14.91 27.99
CA LYS A 270 -11.38 -15.97 27.16
C LYS A 270 -12.40 -17.05 26.82
N LEU A 271 -13.21 -17.50 27.78
CA LEU A 271 -14.27 -18.49 27.54
C LEU A 271 -15.34 -17.94 26.58
N GLY A 272 -15.74 -16.67 26.75
CA GLY A 272 -16.67 -15.99 25.84
C GLY A 272 -16.15 -15.94 24.40
N ALA A 273 -14.91 -15.49 24.21
CA ALA A 273 -14.26 -15.45 22.90
C ALA A 273 -14.08 -16.86 22.30
N ALA A 274 -13.68 -17.83 23.11
CA ALA A 274 -13.52 -19.23 22.69
C ALA A 274 -14.85 -19.88 22.29
N GLY A 275 -15.98 -19.42 22.83
CA GLY A 275 -17.32 -19.84 22.41
C GLY A 275 -17.56 -19.59 20.92
N LEU A 276 -17.40 -18.33 20.48
CA LEU A 276 -17.58 -17.96 19.08
C LEU A 276 -16.49 -18.59 18.18
N ALA A 277 -15.24 -18.64 18.63
CA ALA A 277 -14.16 -19.28 17.88
C ALA A 277 -14.45 -20.79 17.64
N ARG A 278 -15.04 -21.48 18.62
CA ARG A 278 -15.46 -22.88 18.49
C ARG A 278 -16.62 -23.04 17.50
N GLU A 279 -17.63 -22.17 17.56
CA GLU A 279 -18.72 -22.15 16.57
C GLU A 279 -18.16 -22.04 15.14
N GLU A 280 -17.22 -21.11 14.93
CA GLU A 280 -16.58 -20.88 13.63
C GLU A 280 -15.67 -22.03 13.20
N ALA A 281 -14.92 -22.63 14.12
CA ALA A 281 -14.10 -23.80 13.82
C ALA A 281 -14.96 -25.01 13.40
N LEU A 282 -16.09 -25.25 14.07
CA LEU A 282 -17.04 -26.30 13.69
C LEU A 282 -17.67 -26.03 12.32
N HIS A 283 -18.03 -24.77 12.06
CA HIS A 283 -18.51 -24.35 10.75
C HIS A 283 -17.47 -24.61 9.65
N ARG A 284 -16.20 -24.23 9.87
CA ARG A 284 -15.12 -24.49 8.92
C ARG A 284 -14.94 -25.98 8.66
N ARG A 285 -14.96 -26.83 9.70
CA ARG A 285 -14.92 -28.29 9.54
C ARG A 285 -16.09 -28.83 8.72
N LYS A 286 -17.32 -28.36 8.98
CA LYS A 286 -18.53 -28.77 8.26
C LYS A 286 -18.44 -28.51 6.75
N TYR A 287 -17.84 -27.40 6.35
CA TYR A 287 -17.74 -26.99 4.94
C TYR A 287 -16.38 -27.30 4.28
N GLY A 288 -15.50 -28.03 4.96
CA GLY A 288 -14.17 -28.38 4.44
C GLY A 288 -13.24 -27.18 4.28
N TYR A 289 -13.43 -26.14 5.10
CA TYR A 289 -12.59 -24.94 5.11
C TYR A 289 -11.33 -25.13 5.94
N LEU A 290 -10.39 -24.21 5.73
CA LEU A 290 -9.10 -24.23 6.41
C LEU A 290 -9.24 -24.25 7.93
N CYS A 291 -8.66 -25.27 8.56
CA CYS A 291 -8.55 -25.40 10.01
C CYS A 291 -7.09 -25.75 10.34
N LEU A 292 -6.51 -25.08 11.34
CA LEU A 292 -5.21 -25.49 11.88
C LEU A 292 -5.48 -26.42 13.07
N GLY A 293 -4.98 -27.66 12.99
CA GLY A 293 -5.19 -28.69 13.99
C GLY A 293 -3.94 -28.94 14.84
N GLN A 294 -2.97 -29.67 14.29
CA GLN A 294 -1.67 -29.90 14.91
C GLN A 294 -0.58 -29.25 14.06
N SER A 295 0.39 -28.61 14.71
CA SER A 295 1.41 -27.80 14.05
C SER A 295 2.48 -28.67 13.36
N SER A 296 2.12 -29.39 12.31
CA SER A 296 3.10 -29.87 11.33
C SER A 296 3.60 -28.67 10.51
N PRO A 297 4.91 -28.57 10.21
CA PRO A 297 5.44 -27.50 9.36
C PRO A 297 4.72 -27.37 8.01
N ILE A 298 4.33 -28.51 7.41
CA ILE A 298 3.64 -28.55 6.10
C ILE A 298 2.20 -28.03 6.23
N GLU A 299 1.48 -28.41 7.29
CA GLU A 299 0.12 -27.92 7.54
C GLU A 299 0.13 -26.41 7.83
N GLY A 300 1.13 -25.94 8.59
CA GLY A 300 1.34 -24.51 8.87
C GLY A 300 1.66 -23.70 7.60
N GLU A 301 2.46 -24.25 6.69
CA GLU A 301 2.76 -23.63 5.40
C GLU A 301 1.49 -23.51 4.54
N TYR A 302 0.75 -24.60 4.37
CA TYR A 302 -0.51 -24.59 3.61
C TYR A 302 -1.53 -23.62 4.22
N TYR A 303 -1.64 -23.58 5.55
CA TYR A 303 -2.50 -22.64 6.25
C TYR A 303 -2.13 -21.20 5.91
N THR A 304 -0.86 -20.84 6.07
CA THR A 304 -0.37 -19.48 5.83
C THR A 304 -0.54 -19.06 4.36
N TYR A 305 -0.27 -19.99 3.43
CA TYR A 305 -0.45 -19.76 2.00
C TYR A 305 -1.93 -19.54 1.63
N ARG A 306 -2.82 -20.44 2.05
CA ARG A 306 -4.26 -20.35 1.75
C ARG A 306 -4.89 -19.13 2.38
N ALA A 307 -4.62 -18.86 3.66
CA ALA A 307 -5.12 -17.65 4.33
C ALA A 307 -4.69 -16.37 3.59
N SER A 308 -3.44 -16.33 3.10
CA SER A 308 -2.94 -15.22 2.28
C SER A 308 -3.67 -15.10 0.93
N LEU A 309 -3.97 -16.22 0.26
CA LEU A 309 -4.73 -16.21 -0.99
C LEU A 309 -6.18 -15.74 -0.79
N LEU A 310 -6.85 -16.19 0.27
CA LEU A 310 -8.21 -15.77 0.62
C LEU A 310 -8.24 -14.26 0.85
N LYS A 311 -7.34 -13.74 1.70
CA LYS A 311 -7.19 -12.31 1.95
C LYS A 311 -6.93 -11.53 0.66
N LYS A 312 -6.00 -11.99 -0.18
CA LYS A 312 -5.72 -11.37 -1.48
C LYS A 312 -6.95 -11.41 -2.40
N SER A 313 -7.70 -12.51 -2.46
CA SER A 313 -8.87 -12.64 -3.34
C SER A 313 -9.98 -11.64 -2.99
N ILE A 314 -10.25 -11.45 -1.70
CA ILE A 314 -11.24 -10.48 -1.20
C ILE A 314 -10.73 -9.06 -1.41
N GLN A 315 -9.49 -8.76 -0.99
CA GLN A 315 -8.96 -7.40 -1.07
C GLN A 315 -8.64 -6.97 -2.51
N ARG A 316 -8.24 -7.87 -3.42
CA ARG A 316 -7.88 -7.58 -4.82
C ARG A 316 -9.02 -6.97 -5.63
N ALA A 317 -10.27 -7.35 -5.39
CA ALA A 317 -11.39 -6.80 -6.17
C ALA A 317 -11.65 -5.32 -5.92
N LEU A 318 -11.09 -4.78 -4.84
CA LEU A 318 -11.09 -3.36 -4.57
C LEU A 318 -9.92 -2.63 -5.24
N TYR A 319 -8.91 -3.34 -5.77
CA TYR A 319 -7.81 -2.69 -6.47
C TYR A 319 -8.28 -2.19 -7.82
N LEU A 320 -7.82 -1.00 -8.15
CA LEU A 320 -8.03 -0.39 -9.44
C LEU A 320 -6.82 -0.75 -10.29
N ASP A 321 -7.05 -1.27 -11.50
CA ASP A 321 -5.99 -1.52 -12.46
C ASP A 321 -5.78 -0.26 -13.32
N PRO A 322 -4.73 0.55 -13.04
CA PRO A 322 -4.42 1.69 -13.88
C PRO A 322 -3.88 1.20 -15.23
N ARG A 323 -4.56 1.55 -16.33
CA ARG A 323 -4.01 1.30 -17.66
C ARG A 323 -3.09 2.46 -18.05
N GLU A 324 -1.83 2.12 -18.35
CA GLU A 324 -0.88 3.12 -18.83
C GLU A 324 -1.29 3.59 -20.23
N VAL A 325 -1.38 4.91 -20.39
CA VAL A 325 -1.61 5.53 -21.69
C VAL A 325 -0.25 5.95 -22.21
N LYS A 326 0.20 5.31 -23.28
CA LYS A 326 1.42 5.74 -24.01
C LYS A 326 1.12 7.08 -24.67
N ASN A 327 1.41 8.17 -23.96
CA ASN A 327 1.25 9.55 -24.44
C ASN A 327 2.27 9.92 -25.53
N ASP A 328 3.15 8.97 -25.89
CA ASP A 328 4.22 9.10 -26.89
C ASP A 328 3.71 9.40 -28.30
N MET A 329 2.47 9.05 -28.64
CA MET A 329 2.04 9.07 -30.04
C MET A 329 2.02 10.49 -30.63
N PHE A 330 1.53 11.50 -29.89
CA PHE A 330 1.39 12.85 -30.45
C PHE A 330 2.74 13.56 -30.61
N VAL A 331 3.62 13.50 -29.60
CA VAL A 331 4.94 14.15 -29.66
C VAL A 331 5.85 13.43 -30.65
N ARG A 332 5.83 12.09 -30.69
CA ARG A 332 6.57 11.34 -31.73
C ARG A 332 6.05 11.64 -33.13
N ASN A 333 4.74 11.78 -33.31
CA ASN A 333 4.15 12.10 -34.61
C ASN A 333 4.48 13.54 -35.04
N ALA A 334 4.46 14.51 -34.13
CA ALA A 334 4.85 15.90 -34.43
C ALA A 334 6.34 15.99 -34.81
N VAL A 335 7.22 15.36 -34.04
CA VAL A 335 8.66 15.29 -34.34
C VAL A 335 8.92 14.49 -35.62
N GLY A 336 8.20 13.38 -35.82
CA GLY A 336 8.27 12.57 -37.02
C GLY A 336 7.83 13.33 -38.28
N ALA A 337 6.77 14.13 -38.18
CA ALA A 337 6.29 15.00 -39.24
C ALA A 337 7.31 16.11 -39.56
N LEU A 338 7.93 16.72 -38.55
CA LEU A 338 8.97 17.75 -38.73
C LEU A 338 10.23 17.17 -39.39
N ALA A 339 10.64 15.97 -38.98
CA ALA A 339 11.74 15.24 -39.61
C ALA A 339 11.41 14.82 -41.05
N ALA A 340 10.17 14.43 -41.34
CA ALA A 340 9.72 14.11 -42.69
C ALA A 340 9.69 15.37 -43.59
N ALA A 341 9.23 16.51 -43.08
CA ALA A 341 9.24 17.78 -43.79
C ALA A 341 10.67 18.24 -44.12
N LEU A 342 11.60 18.17 -43.17
CA LEU A 342 13.02 18.46 -43.40
C LEU A 342 13.65 17.50 -44.43
N ALA A 343 13.29 16.22 -44.39
CA ALA A 343 13.74 15.24 -45.37
C ALA A 343 13.18 15.51 -46.78
N ALA A 344 11.92 15.94 -46.88
CA ALA A 344 11.32 16.32 -48.16
C ALA A 344 12.00 17.55 -48.75
N ILE A 345 12.24 18.61 -47.94
CA ILE A 345 12.98 19.81 -48.39
C ILE A 345 14.36 19.41 -48.93
N TRP A 346 15.07 18.53 -48.22
CA TRP A 346 16.37 18.03 -48.65
C TRP A 346 16.32 17.19 -49.94
N ALA A 347 15.39 16.23 -50.03
CA ALA A 347 15.22 15.41 -51.22
C ALA A 347 14.85 16.26 -52.45
N THR A 348 14.01 17.28 -52.26
CA THR A 348 13.63 18.21 -53.33
C THR A 348 14.83 19.06 -53.76
N ALA A 349 15.64 19.56 -52.83
CA ALA A 349 16.85 20.31 -53.16
C ALA A 349 17.88 19.48 -53.94
N LEU A 350 18.04 18.20 -53.58
CA LEU A 350 18.91 17.26 -54.30
C LEU A 350 18.35 16.92 -55.69
N ALA A 351 17.03 16.68 -55.80
CA ALA A 351 16.34 16.43 -57.06
C ALA A 351 16.42 17.60 -58.05
N MET A 352 16.41 18.84 -57.55
CA MET A 352 16.58 20.04 -58.38
C MET A 352 18.01 20.23 -58.89
N GLN A 353 19.01 19.67 -58.21
CA GLN A 353 20.43 19.78 -58.60
C GLN A 353 20.92 18.58 -59.42
N LEU A 354 20.18 17.48 -59.46
CA LEU A 354 20.47 16.26 -60.23
C LEU A 354 20.70 16.50 -61.75
N PRO A 355 19.95 17.37 -62.45
CA PRO A 355 20.21 17.70 -63.85
C PRO A 355 21.51 18.49 -64.08
N ALA A 356 21.95 19.29 -63.10
CA ALA A 356 23.22 20.02 -63.15
C ALA A 356 24.43 19.13 -62.81
N LEU A 357 24.20 17.99 -62.15
CA LEU A 357 25.24 17.05 -61.70
C LEU A 357 25.74 16.11 -62.80
N THR A 358 25.00 15.94 -63.89
CA THR A 358 25.41 15.06 -65.01
C THR A 358 26.59 15.63 -65.80
N GLU A 359 26.70 16.95 -65.91
CA GLU A 359 27.76 17.66 -66.65
C GLU A 359 29.03 17.97 -65.83
N LEU A 360 29.03 17.66 -64.53
CA LEU A 360 30.14 17.99 -63.63
C LEU A 360 31.26 16.93 -63.60
N SER A 361 32.48 17.38 -63.28
CA SER A 361 33.70 16.55 -63.18
C SER A 361 33.57 15.46 -62.09
N GLY A 362 34.34 14.36 -62.23
CA GLY A 362 34.28 13.20 -61.34
C GLY A 362 34.54 13.51 -59.86
N GLU A 363 35.42 14.47 -59.57
CA GLU A 363 35.73 14.92 -58.20
C GLU A 363 34.55 15.66 -57.57
N THR A 364 33.85 16.49 -58.35
CA THR A 364 32.64 17.19 -57.91
C THR A 364 31.51 16.21 -57.61
N LYS A 365 31.36 15.15 -58.43
CA LYS A 365 30.39 14.06 -58.20
C LYS A 365 30.68 13.31 -56.90
N ALA A 366 31.95 13.03 -56.61
CA ALA A 366 32.35 12.39 -55.34
C ALA A 366 32.05 13.28 -54.13
N LEU A 367 32.28 14.59 -54.21
CA LEU A 367 31.96 15.55 -53.16
C LEU A 367 30.44 15.63 -52.90
N PHE A 368 29.63 15.64 -53.97
CA PHE A 368 28.16 15.63 -53.85
C PHE A 368 27.64 14.32 -53.24
N PHE A 369 28.22 13.18 -53.62
CA PHE A 369 27.90 11.89 -53.01
C PHE A 369 28.25 11.88 -51.51
N ALA A 370 29.44 12.36 -51.15
CA ALA A 370 29.85 12.50 -49.75
C ALA A 370 28.93 13.44 -48.97
N ALA A 371 28.51 14.56 -49.56
CA ALA A 371 27.54 15.48 -48.97
C ALA A 371 26.15 14.84 -48.78
N ALA A 372 25.69 14.04 -49.75
CA ALA A 372 24.41 13.32 -49.65
C ALA A 372 24.44 12.25 -48.55
N VAL A 373 25.55 11.50 -48.44
CA VAL A 373 25.75 10.52 -47.34
C VAL A 373 25.84 11.25 -45.99
N ALA A 374 26.60 12.33 -45.89
CA ALA A 374 26.69 13.14 -44.67
C ALA A 374 25.33 13.72 -44.25
N ALA A 375 24.53 14.21 -45.21
CA ALA A 375 23.18 14.71 -44.96
C ALA A 375 22.23 13.59 -44.49
N TYR A 376 22.35 12.38 -45.06
CA TYR A 376 21.59 11.22 -44.61
C TYR A 376 21.95 10.81 -43.17
N VAL A 377 23.25 10.74 -42.85
CA VAL A 377 23.72 10.46 -41.48
C VAL A 377 23.27 11.57 -40.53
N ALA A 378 23.34 12.84 -40.93
CA ALA A 378 22.89 13.98 -40.13
C ALA A 378 21.38 13.90 -39.84
N LYS A 379 20.55 13.51 -40.81
CA LYS A 379 19.10 13.27 -40.62
C LYS A 379 18.87 12.21 -39.54
N ASP A 380 19.55 11.07 -39.62
CA ASP A 380 19.40 10.00 -38.63
C ASP A 380 19.92 10.43 -37.25
N ARG A 381 20.99 11.22 -37.19
CA ARG A 381 21.52 11.77 -35.93
C ARG A 381 20.61 12.82 -35.31
N ILE A 382 20.00 13.71 -36.09
CA ILE A 382 18.99 14.66 -35.59
C ILE A 382 17.79 13.90 -35.02
N LYS A 383 17.32 12.86 -35.71
CA LYS A 383 16.21 12.02 -35.22
C LYS A 383 16.56 11.29 -33.93
N ALA A 384 17.77 10.74 -33.82
CA ALA A 384 18.27 10.09 -32.61
C ALA A 384 18.39 11.09 -31.45
N VAL A 385 19.07 12.21 -31.65
CA VAL A 385 19.24 13.27 -30.64
C VAL A 385 17.88 13.80 -30.19
N THR A 386 16.95 14.03 -31.10
CA THR A 386 15.62 14.54 -30.74
C THR A 386 14.85 13.56 -29.86
N ASN A 387 14.84 12.27 -30.23
CA ASN A 387 14.13 11.24 -29.48
C ASN A 387 14.79 10.91 -28.13
N GLU A 388 16.13 10.89 -28.07
CA GLU A 388 16.88 10.47 -26.88
C GLU A 388 17.12 11.62 -25.89
N THR A 389 17.20 12.87 -26.36
CA THR A 389 17.60 14.00 -25.50
C THR A 389 16.56 15.13 -25.40
N LEU A 390 15.84 15.44 -26.47
CA LEU A 390 14.92 16.58 -26.50
C LEU A 390 13.53 16.20 -25.96
N ILE A 391 12.95 15.11 -26.45
CA ILE A 391 11.62 14.64 -26.05
C ILE A 391 11.55 14.35 -24.55
N PRO A 392 12.51 13.65 -23.91
CA PRO A 392 12.48 13.42 -22.46
C PRO A 392 12.61 14.70 -21.62
N LYS A 393 13.31 15.73 -22.12
CA LYS A 393 13.48 17.02 -21.43
C LYS A 393 12.26 17.95 -21.56
N LEU A 394 11.54 17.89 -22.68
CA LEU A 394 10.29 18.63 -22.90
C LEU A 394 9.09 18.01 -22.16
N ARG A 395 9.25 16.81 -21.65
CA ARG A 395 8.20 16.05 -21.01
C ARG A 395 7.97 16.53 -19.56
N THR A 396 6.79 17.08 -19.30
CA THR A 396 6.38 17.57 -17.97
C THR A 396 6.05 16.43 -16.99
N HIS A 397 5.61 15.26 -17.50
CA HIS A 397 5.19 14.11 -16.68
C HIS A 397 5.77 12.80 -17.22
N ASP A 398 6.43 12.01 -16.38
CA ASP A 398 7.12 10.77 -16.73
C ASP A 398 6.22 9.57 -16.97
N HIS A 399 5.00 9.57 -16.44
CA HIS A 399 3.99 8.57 -16.73
C HIS A 399 2.59 9.19 -16.69
N THR A 400 1.66 8.63 -17.46
CA THR A 400 0.25 9.02 -17.43
C THR A 400 -0.61 7.77 -17.51
N TRP A 401 -1.47 7.58 -16.51
CA TRP A 401 -2.43 6.49 -16.47
C TRP A 401 -3.84 7.04 -16.52
N ARG A 402 -4.73 6.25 -17.12
CA ARG A 402 -6.17 6.46 -17.01
C ARG A 402 -6.76 5.27 -16.28
N LEU A 403 -7.53 5.57 -15.25
CA LEU A 403 -8.31 4.59 -14.53
C LEU A 403 -9.59 4.36 -15.34
N HIS A 404 -9.72 3.14 -15.85
CA HIS A 404 -10.92 2.58 -16.44
C HIS A 404 -11.03 1.16 -15.89
N GLY A 405 -12.18 0.81 -15.32
CA GLY A 405 -12.37 -0.53 -14.80
C GLY A 405 -13.82 -0.95 -14.91
N GLU A 406 -14.05 -2.14 -15.46
CA GLU A 406 -15.32 -2.87 -15.36
C GLU A 406 -15.70 -3.12 -13.88
N SER A 407 -14.70 -3.17 -12.99
CA SER A 407 -14.88 -3.23 -11.53
C SER A 407 -15.60 -1.99 -10.98
N LEU A 408 -15.33 -0.79 -11.51
CA LEU A 408 -15.98 0.43 -11.08
C LEU A 408 -17.48 0.40 -11.40
N GLU A 409 -17.89 -0.12 -12.57
CA GLU A 409 -19.31 -0.30 -12.90
C GLU A 409 -20.03 -1.18 -11.88
N ALA A 410 -19.39 -2.27 -11.43
CA ALA A 410 -19.96 -3.18 -10.44
C ALA A 410 -20.07 -2.59 -9.03
N PHE A 411 -19.32 -1.52 -8.71
CA PHE A 411 -19.48 -0.70 -7.51
C PHE A 411 -20.52 0.43 -7.68
N GLY A 412 -21.15 0.56 -8.86
CA GLY A 412 -21.99 1.71 -9.18
C GLY A 412 -21.19 2.99 -9.44
N LEU A 413 -19.90 2.86 -9.72
CA LEU A 413 -18.92 3.91 -10.01
C LEU A 413 -18.50 3.93 -11.49
N GLY A 414 -19.30 3.36 -12.40
CA GLY A 414 -18.97 3.27 -13.83
C GLY A 414 -18.69 4.62 -14.50
N MET A 415 -19.29 5.68 -13.98
CA MET A 415 -19.11 7.07 -14.40
C MET A 415 -17.81 7.70 -13.89
N LEU A 416 -17.07 7.07 -12.97
CA LEU A 416 -15.83 7.61 -12.44
C LEU A 416 -14.73 7.55 -13.50
N ARG A 417 -14.22 8.72 -13.88
CA ARG A 417 -13.00 8.86 -14.67
C ARG A 417 -11.91 9.48 -13.81
N ALA A 418 -10.75 8.84 -13.78
CA ALA A 418 -9.59 9.40 -13.13
C ALA A 418 -8.34 9.33 -14.01
N LYS A 419 -7.61 10.44 -14.07
CA LYS A 419 -6.34 10.60 -14.77
C LYS A 419 -5.24 10.78 -13.74
N LEU A 420 -4.24 9.93 -13.81
CA LEU A 420 -3.07 9.97 -12.94
C LEU A 420 -1.84 10.37 -13.75
N GLN A 421 -1.02 11.27 -13.21
CA GLN A 421 0.25 11.66 -13.81
C GLN A 421 1.33 11.68 -12.74
N GLU A 422 2.50 11.18 -13.07
CA GLU A 422 3.65 11.14 -12.15
C GLU A 422 4.90 11.71 -12.80
N SER A 423 5.79 12.27 -11.97
CA SER A 423 7.12 12.70 -12.38
C SER A 423 8.11 12.58 -11.22
N MET A 424 9.35 12.21 -11.52
CA MET A 424 10.45 12.19 -10.56
C MET A 424 11.64 12.97 -11.11
N ARG A 425 12.21 13.87 -10.30
CA ARG A 425 13.37 14.69 -10.66
C ARG A 425 14.31 14.85 -9.47
N PHE A 426 15.60 14.99 -9.74
CA PHE A 426 16.53 15.55 -8.76
C PHE A 426 16.44 17.07 -8.80
N VAL A 427 16.33 17.70 -7.64
CA VAL A 427 16.23 19.16 -7.50
C VAL A 427 17.29 19.67 -6.54
N SER A 428 17.74 20.90 -6.76
CA SER A 428 18.66 21.55 -5.82
C SER A 428 17.90 22.13 -4.64
N VAL A 429 18.56 22.24 -3.48
CA VAL A 429 17.98 22.89 -2.29
C VAL A 429 17.58 24.35 -2.58
N ALA A 430 18.32 25.04 -3.44
CA ALA A 430 18.04 26.41 -3.86
C ALA A 430 16.72 26.55 -4.64
N SER A 431 16.35 25.53 -5.42
CA SER A 431 15.10 25.50 -6.21
C SER A 431 13.86 25.04 -5.42
N LEU A 432 14.01 24.67 -4.14
CA LEU A 432 12.88 24.22 -3.34
C LEU A 432 11.90 25.36 -3.00
N PRO A 433 10.59 25.08 -2.99
CA PRO A 433 9.60 25.99 -2.45
C PRO A 433 9.90 26.39 -0.99
N GLN A 434 9.54 27.61 -0.62
CA GLN A 434 9.85 28.19 0.70
C GLN A 434 9.22 27.39 1.85
N ASP A 435 7.96 27.00 1.72
CA ASP A 435 7.23 26.20 2.71
C ASP A 435 7.89 24.84 2.98
N ILE A 436 8.39 24.18 1.93
CA ILE A 436 9.13 22.92 2.03
C ILE A 436 10.47 23.13 2.75
N ARG A 437 11.18 24.22 2.43
CA ARG A 437 12.46 24.57 3.04
C ARG A 437 12.29 24.87 4.54
N GLU A 438 11.32 25.71 4.89
CA GLU A 438 11.02 26.06 6.28
C GLU A 438 10.63 24.83 7.11
N MET A 439 9.79 23.95 6.56
CA MET A 439 9.43 22.71 7.24
C MET A 439 10.65 21.80 7.45
N ARG A 440 11.52 21.64 6.44
CA ARG A 440 12.75 20.86 6.58
C ARG A 440 13.71 21.47 7.61
N GLU A 441 13.79 22.79 7.70
CA GLU A 441 14.73 23.51 8.58
C GLU A 441 14.27 23.61 10.03
N SER A 442 12.96 23.63 10.29
CA SER A 442 12.38 23.74 11.64
C SER A 442 12.55 22.47 12.48
N SER A 443 12.57 21.29 11.86
CA SER A 443 12.61 19.98 12.55
C SER A 443 13.92 19.22 12.38
N ARG A 444 15.05 19.88 12.68
CA ARG A 444 16.40 19.29 12.63
C ARG A 444 16.62 18.24 13.72
N THR A 445 17.38 17.19 13.40
CA THR A 445 17.79 16.16 14.38
C THR A 445 18.80 16.72 15.38
N VAL A 446 19.82 17.41 14.89
CA VAL A 446 20.89 18.00 15.70
C VAL A 446 20.77 19.51 15.58
N ARG A 447 20.56 20.18 16.71
CA ARG A 447 20.56 21.64 16.79
C ARG A 447 22.01 22.13 16.64
N ASN A 448 22.23 23.23 15.92
CA ASN A 448 23.53 23.87 15.71
C ASN A 448 24.58 23.10 14.88
N SER A 449 24.14 22.17 14.02
CA SER A 449 25.00 21.59 12.96
C SER A 449 24.88 22.38 11.67
N GLU A 450 25.98 22.47 10.90
CA GLU A 450 25.93 22.88 9.50
C GLU A 450 24.99 21.94 8.73
N ILE A 451 24.28 22.50 7.74
CA ILE A 451 23.46 21.71 6.83
C ILE A 451 24.44 20.91 5.96
N VAL A 452 24.59 19.63 6.29
CA VAL A 452 25.27 18.67 5.42
C VAL A 452 24.60 18.78 4.05
N ALA A 453 25.39 18.93 2.98
CA ALA A 453 24.82 19.01 1.65
C ALA A 453 23.98 17.74 1.37
N GLU A 454 22.74 17.94 0.95
CA GLU A 454 21.75 16.90 0.66
C GLU A 454 21.46 16.84 -0.83
N GLU A 455 21.27 15.63 -1.35
CA GLU A 455 20.63 15.40 -2.65
C GLU A 455 19.12 15.34 -2.42
N VAL A 456 18.33 16.02 -3.26
CA VAL A 456 16.88 16.06 -3.10
C VAL A 456 16.19 15.40 -4.29
N ILE A 457 15.46 14.31 -4.02
CA ILE A 457 14.54 13.72 -4.99
C ILE A 457 13.17 14.35 -4.78
N HIS A 458 12.61 14.95 -5.83
CA HIS A 458 11.24 15.40 -5.88
C HIS A 458 10.41 14.43 -6.70
N TYR A 459 9.50 13.72 -6.03
CA TYR A 459 8.46 12.90 -6.65
C TYR A 459 7.14 13.63 -6.58
N ARG A 460 6.50 13.81 -7.74
CA ARG A 460 5.20 14.46 -7.86
C ARG A 460 4.20 13.51 -8.49
N LYS A 461 3.02 13.42 -7.89
CA LYS A 461 1.90 12.62 -8.34
C LYS A 461 0.63 13.48 -8.34
N THR A 462 -0.05 13.56 -9.47
CA THR A 462 -1.32 14.29 -9.60
C THR A 462 -2.43 13.35 -10.02
N MET A 463 -3.54 13.37 -9.32
CA MET A 463 -4.77 12.66 -9.66
C MET A 463 -5.89 13.66 -9.92
N GLN A 464 -6.49 13.58 -11.10
CA GLN A 464 -7.74 14.29 -11.43
C GLN A 464 -8.84 13.24 -11.46
N ALA A 465 -9.90 13.40 -10.67
CA ALA A 465 -11.00 12.46 -10.58
C ALA A 465 -12.34 13.20 -10.65
N GLY A 466 -13.31 12.67 -11.40
CA GLY A 466 -14.68 13.17 -11.43
C GLY A 466 -15.60 12.28 -12.26
N ALA A 467 -16.88 12.61 -12.28
CA ALA A 467 -17.84 11.96 -13.16
C ALA A 467 -17.55 12.33 -14.63
N GLU A 468 -17.84 11.41 -15.56
CA GLU A 468 -17.79 11.70 -17.00
C GLU A 468 -18.86 12.71 -17.42
N ASP A 469 -20.01 12.66 -16.76
CA ASP A 469 -21.13 13.57 -16.92
C ASP A 469 -21.32 14.36 -15.61
N GLU A 470 -21.26 15.69 -15.68
CA GLU A 470 -21.41 16.56 -14.51
C GLU A 470 -22.79 16.44 -13.85
N ASP A 471 -23.81 16.00 -14.61
CA ASP A 471 -25.18 15.81 -14.15
C ASP A 471 -25.38 14.47 -13.39
N GLN A 472 -24.40 13.56 -13.43
CA GLN A 472 -24.42 12.30 -12.67
C GLN A 472 -23.41 12.34 -11.52
N PRO A 473 -23.81 12.79 -10.31
CA PRO A 473 -22.89 12.85 -9.19
C PRO A 473 -22.39 11.46 -8.80
N LEU A 474 -21.11 11.39 -8.42
CA LEU A 474 -20.52 10.16 -7.91
C LEU A 474 -21.14 9.82 -6.54
N PRO A 475 -21.42 8.53 -6.26
CA PRO A 475 -21.94 8.13 -4.96
C PRO A 475 -20.97 8.46 -3.83
N GLU A 476 -21.51 9.02 -2.76
CA GLU A 476 -20.77 9.34 -1.55
C GLU A 476 -20.30 8.07 -0.80
N GLY A 477 -19.29 8.23 0.07
CA GLY A 477 -18.81 7.17 0.95
C GLY A 477 -17.71 6.28 0.37
N TYR A 478 -17.16 6.61 -0.80
CA TYR A 478 -16.02 5.93 -1.40
C TYR A 478 -14.74 6.78 -1.41
N TRP A 479 -13.60 6.11 -1.33
CA TRP A 479 -12.27 6.72 -1.36
C TRP A 479 -11.40 5.99 -2.37
N VAL A 480 -10.50 6.69 -3.05
CA VAL A 480 -9.35 6.06 -3.70
C VAL A 480 -8.19 6.11 -2.72
N ARG A 481 -7.78 4.94 -2.24
CA ARG A 481 -6.52 4.76 -1.52
C ARG A 481 -5.40 4.56 -2.53
N ASP A 482 -4.40 5.42 -2.43
CA ASP A 482 -3.17 5.38 -3.20
C ASP A 482 -2.02 4.98 -2.28
N ILE A 483 -1.42 3.83 -2.57
CA ILE A 483 -0.38 3.21 -1.77
C ILE A 483 0.91 3.26 -2.59
N MET A 484 1.89 4.01 -2.11
CA MET A 484 3.24 4.06 -2.65
C MET A 484 4.17 3.27 -1.72
N ARG A 485 4.75 2.19 -2.21
CA ARG A 485 5.81 1.46 -1.52
C ARG A 485 7.14 1.78 -2.16
N LEU A 486 8.05 2.38 -1.42
CA LEU A 486 9.41 2.66 -1.86
C LEU A 486 10.37 1.64 -1.24
N SER A 487 11.10 0.91 -2.07
CA SER A 487 12.25 0.10 -1.65
C SER A 487 13.38 1.02 -1.18
N VAL A 488 13.86 0.81 0.06
CA VAL A 488 15.02 1.54 0.59
C VAL A 488 16.35 0.86 0.27
N ARG A 489 16.36 -0.30 -0.40
CA ARG A 489 17.59 -1.05 -0.73
C ARG A 489 18.69 -0.20 -1.40
N PRO A 490 18.40 0.66 -2.38
CA PRO A 490 19.43 1.48 -3.01
C PRO A 490 20.15 2.40 -2.02
N PHE A 491 19.44 2.84 -0.97
CA PHE A 491 19.96 3.70 0.08
C PHE A 491 20.82 2.94 1.09
N LEU A 492 20.61 1.62 1.25
CA LEU A 492 21.38 0.77 2.17
C LEU A 492 22.73 0.31 1.56
N ALA A 493 22.79 0.24 0.23
CA ALA A 493 23.90 -0.38 -0.51
C ALA A 493 25.27 0.20 -0.11
N ARG A 494 25.35 1.50 0.15
CA ARG A 494 26.59 2.24 0.41
C ARG A 494 26.79 2.65 1.88
N LEU A 495 25.91 2.21 2.79
CA LEU A 495 26.07 2.49 4.22
C LEU A 495 27.17 1.64 4.84
N ASP A 496 27.81 2.18 5.89
CA ASP A 496 28.82 1.48 6.69
C ASP A 496 28.19 0.38 7.56
N GLU A 497 29.02 -0.33 8.32
CA GLU A 497 28.55 -1.34 9.27
C GLU A 497 27.55 -0.75 10.29
N PRO A 498 26.53 -1.54 10.70
CA PRO A 498 25.42 -1.03 11.50
C PRO A 498 25.81 -0.71 12.95
N LEU A 499 26.98 -1.14 13.43
CA LEU A 499 27.47 -0.89 14.78
C LEU A 499 28.79 -0.12 14.70
N ASP A 500 28.89 0.95 15.48
CA ASP A 500 30.10 1.75 15.63
C ASP A 500 30.62 1.63 17.06
N ARG A 501 31.94 1.47 17.21
CA ARG A 501 32.56 1.37 18.53
C ARG A 501 32.83 2.78 19.05
N VAL A 502 32.09 3.17 20.09
CA VAL A 502 32.20 4.48 20.71
C VAL A 502 32.89 4.35 22.07
N GLU A 503 33.88 5.21 22.31
CA GLU A 503 34.58 5.35 23.57
C GLU A 503 34.02 6.57 24.31
N TYR A 504 33.59 6.38 25.56
CA TYR A 504 32.92 7.41 26.34
C TYR A 504 33.25 7.29 27.83
N PHE A 505 33.00 8.36 28.58
CA PHE A 505 33.10 8.34 30.04
C PHE A 505 31.72 8.06 30.64
N ASP A 506 31.57 6.91 31.30
CA ASP A 506 30.36 6.53 32.03
C ASP A 506 30.31 7.33 33.34
N PHE A 507 29.56 8.44 33.34
CA PHE A 507 29.46 9.33 34.51
C PHE A 507 28.90 8.62 35.74
N GLY A 508 27.96 7.69 35.56
CA GLY A 508 27.34 6.95 36.67
C GLY A 508 28.32 6.01 37.39
N ARG A 509 29.34 5.52 36.67
CA ARG A 509 30.38 4.63 37.20
C ARG A 509 31.75 5.28 37.35
N GLY A 510 31.91 6.53 36.94
CA GLY A 510 33.18 7.27 37.00
C GLY A 510 34.33 6.63 36.23
N ARG A 511 34.05 5.95 35.10
CA ARG A 511 35.08 5.21 34.33
C ARG A 511 34.97 5.44 32.83
N PHE A 512 36.11 5.35 32.14
CA PHE A 512 36.12 5.22 30.69
C PHE A 512 35.61 3.84 30.28
N ALA A 513 34.74 3.80 29.28
CA ALA A 513 34.12 2.60 28.76
C ALA A 513 34.03 2.67 27.24
N SER A 514 33.81 1.52 26.60
CA SER A 514 33.48 1.45 25.18
C SER A 514 32.18 0.69 25.00
N ALA A 515 31.34 1.13 24.06
CA ALA A 515 30.12 0.44 23.65
C ALA A 515 30.03 0.37 22.13
N HIS A 516 29.43 -0.70 21.61
CA HIS A 516 29.03 -0.79 20.22
C HIS A 516 27.63 -0.21 20.10
N LEU A 517 27.53 1.00 19.53
CA LEU A 517 26.29 1.74 19.37
C LEU A 517 25.81 1.68 17.93
N PRO A 518 24.49 1.66 17.69
CA PRO A 518 23.95 1.58 16.33
C PRO A 518 24.30 2.86 15.54
N LYS A 519 24.93 2.68 14.39
CA LYS A 519 25.17 3.74 13.41
C LYS A 519 23.92 3.91 12.55
N VAL A 520 23.35 5.11 12.55
CA VAL A 520 22.10 5.42 11.84
C VAL A 520 22.25 6.60 10.90
N TYR A 521 21.46 6.57 9.84
CA TYR A 521 21.36 7.59 8.82
C TYR A 521 19.92 8.10 8.76
N HIS A 522 19.75 9.41 8.60
CA HIS A 522 18.43 10.04 8.58
C HIS A 522 18.11 10.51 7.16
N ILE A 523 17.13 9.88 6.54
CA ILE A 523 16.51 10.42 5.31
C ILE A 523 15.27 11.20 5.74
N ASN A 524 15.22 12.48 5.39
CA ASN A 524 14.05 13.30 5.69
C ASN A 524 13.12 13.30 4.48
N MET A 525 11.82 13.13 4.73
CA MET A 525 10.79 13.15 3.70
C MET A 525 9.79 14.24 4.05
N VAL A 526 9.70 15.28 3.23
CA VAL A 526 8.65 16.30 3.35
C VAL A 526 7.61 16.04 2.28
N ILE A 527 6.37 15.78 2.70
CA ILE A 527 5.25 15.52 1.81
C ILE A 527 4.31 16.71 1.86
N LYS A 528 3.95 17.25 0.70
CA LYS A 528 2.88 18.22 0.54
C LYS A 528 1.73 17.58 -0.22
N VAL A 529 0.55 17.58 0.39
CA VAL A 529 -0.69 17.10 -0.21
C VAL A 529 -1.61 18.30 -0.43
N THR A 530 -1.99 18.54 -1.67
CA THR A 530 -2.89 19.61 -2.08
C THR A 530 -4.15 19.00 -2.67
N ARG A 531 -5.32 19.47 -2.21
CA ARG A 531 -6.63 19.22 -2.83
C ARG A 531 -7.14 20.53 -3.41
N GLU A 532 -7.57 20.50 -4.66
CA GLU A 532 -8.23 21.61 -5.36
C GLU A 532 -9.62 21.11 -5.80
N GLY A 533 -10.66 21.80 -5.33
CA GLY A 533 -12.04 21.58 -5.73
C GLY A 533 -12.42 22.34 -7.00
N ALA A 534 -13.54 21.96 -7.61
CA ALA A 534 -14.05 22.60 -8.83
C ALA A 534 -14.48 24.07 -8.62
N ASP A 535 -14.83 24.43 -7.38
CA ASP A 535 -15.20 25.78 -6.95
C ASP A 535 -14.00 26.71 -6.69
N GLY A 536 -12.78 26.20 -6.87
CA GLY A 536 -11.54 26.92 -6.56
C GLY A 536 -11.19 26.95 -5.08
N SER A 537 -12.00 26.33 -4.22
CA SER A 537 -11.59 26.04 -2.84
C SER A 537 -10.48 25.00 -2.87
N GLY A 538 -9.55 25.11 -1.93
CA GLY A 538 -8.46 24.15 -1.87
C GLY A 538 -7.85 24.07 -0.50
N GLN A 539 -7.25 22.92 -0.22
CA GLN A 539 -6.64 22.62 1.06
C GLN A 539 -5.24 22.08 0.84
N VAL A 540 -4.31 22.51 1.67
CA VAL A 540 -2.92 22.03 1.67
C VAL A 540 -2.57 21.49 3.04
N ARG A 541 -1.85 20.38 3.04
CA ARG A 541 -1.25 19.78 4.23
C ARG A 541 0.21 19.45 3.94
N LEU A 542 1.07 19.74 4.91
CA LEU A 542 2.47 19.32 4.87
C LEU A 542 2.76 18.37 6.04
N GLU A 543 3.52 17.32 5.75
CA GLU A 543 4.06 16.41 6.76
C GLU A 543 5.56 16.23 6.56
N HIS A 544 6.32 16.29 7.66
CA HIS A 544 7.73 15.96 7.68
C HIS A 544 7.96 14.68 8.48
N LEU A 545 8.47 13.67 7.77
CA LEU A 545 8.83 12.38 8.31
C LEU A 545 10.35 12.22 8.29
N ARG A 546 10.88 11.55 9.31
CA ARG A 546 12.28 11.14 9.37
C ARG A 546 12.35 9.63 9.34
N VAL A 547 12.95 9.11 8.28
CA VAL A 547 13.19 7.69 8.10
C VAL A 547 14.60 7.40 8.62
N VAL A 548 14.68 6.62 9.70
CA VAL A 548 15.94 6.25 10.33
C VAL A 548 16.39 4.90 9.77
N LEU A 549 17.54 4.87 9.11
CA LEU A 549 18.09 3.72 8.43
C LEU A 549 19.40 3.25 9.10
N ASN A 550 19.67 1.96 9.04
CA ASN A 550 21.00 1.37 9.22
C ASN A 550 21.28 0.37 8.09
N LYS A 551 22.43 -0.30 8.08
CA LYS A 551 22.77 -1.27 7.03
C LYS A 551 21.74 -2.40 6.85
N SER A 552 21.03 -2.75 7.91
CA SER A 552 20.05 -3.85 7.93
C SER A 552 18.66 -3.43 7.44
N GLY A 553 18.38 -2.13 7.33
CA GLY A 553 17.08 -1.63 6.87
C GLY A 553 16.59 -0.39 7.59
N VAL A 554 15.27 -0.20 7.52
CA VAL A 554 14.55 0.83 8.27
C VAL A 554 14.47 0.41 9.73
N VAL A 555 15.06 1.23 10.60
CA VAL A 555 15.00 1.03 12.06
C VAL A 555 13.67 1.56 12.61
N ARG A 556 13.25 2.75 12.16
CA ARG A 556 11.98 3.39 12.55
C ARG A 556 11.66 4.58 11.65
N VAL A 557 10.43 5.06 11.76
CA VAL A 557 9.96 6.30 11.14
C VAL A 557 9.43 7.22 12.24
N GLU A 558 9.92 8.45 12.28
CA GLU A 558 9.51 9.47 13.25
C GLU A 558 8.74 10.58 12.51
N ARG A 559 7.62 11.05 13.07
CA ARG A 559 6.96 12.26 12.58
C ARG A 559 7.64 13.47 13.22
N ALA A 560 8.39 14.22 12.41
CA ALA A 560 9.23 15.33 12.86
C ALA A 560 8.47 16.67 12.91
N ALA A 561 7.51 16.88 12.01
CA ALA A 561 6.53 17.97 12.05
C ALA A 561 5.31 17.63 11.18
N ALA A 562 4.19 18.28 11.45
CA ALA A 562 3.02 18.26 10.58
C ALA A 562 2.31 19.62 10.67
N SER A 563 1.83 20.13 9.53
CA SER A 563 0.87 21.23 9.51
C SER A 563 -0.55 20.68 9.51
N GLY A 564 -1.50 21.43 10.07
CA GLY A 564 -2.92 21.15 9.84
C GLY A 564 -3.30 21.39 8.37
N PRO A 565 -4.50 20.97 7.94
CA PRO A 565 -5.04 21.43 6.67
C PRO A 565 -5.29 22.94 6.75
N HIS A 566 -4.71 23.70 5.82
CA HIS A 566 -4.94 25.14 5.66
C HIS A 566 -5.52 25.42 4.28
N GLU A 567 -6.36 26.45 4.17
CA GLU A 567 -6.93 26.86 2.88
C GLU A 567 -5.83 27.34 1.93
N LEU A 568 -5.97 26.96 0.65
CA LEU A 568 -5.14 27.51 -0.41
C LEU A 568 -5.42 29.02 -0.52
N PRO A 569 -4.38 29.87 -0.58
CA PRO A 569 -4.60 31.26 -0.93
C PRO A 569 -5.28 31.33 -2.31
N PRO A 570 -6.27 32.22 -2.51
CA PRO A 570 -7.03 32.29 -3.77
C PRO A 570 -6.06 32.47 -4.93
N SER A 571 -6.11 31.57 -5.91
CA SER A 571 -5.21 31.64 -7.06
C SER A 571 -5.42 33.00 -7.74
N ALA A 572 -4.35 33.78 -7.83
CA ALA A 572 -4.37 34.98 -8.66
C ALA A 572 -4.72 34.52 -10.08
N LYS A 573 -5.94 34.85 -10.54
CA LYS A 573 -6.34 34.62 -11.93
C LYS A 573 -5.19 35.12 -12.80
N ARG A 574 -4.58 34.22 -13.57
CA ARG A 574 -3.68 34.63 -14.66
C ARG A 574 -4.51 35.54 -15.55
N SER A 575 -4.31 36.85 -15.44
CA SER A 575 -4.79 37.80 -16.42
C SER A 575 -4.09 37.43 -17.71
N THR A 576 -4.81 36.75 -18.60
CA THR A 576 -4.49 36.76 -20.02
C THR A 576 -4.64 38.20 -20.49
N GLY A 577 -3.52 38.91 -20.53
CA GLY A 577 -3.31 40.09 -21.37
C GLY A 577 -2.65 39.65 -22.66
#